data_AF-A0A5K4FBU6-F1
#
_entry.id   AF-A0A5K4FBU6-F1
#
_cell.length_a   1.000
_cell.length_b   1.000
_cell.length_c   1.000
_cell.angle_alpha   90.00
_cell.angle_beta   90.00
_cell.angle_gamma   90.00
#
_symmetry.space_group_name_H-M   'P 1'
#
loop_
_entity.id
_entity.type
_entity.pdbx_description
1 polymer ?
#
loop_
_entity_poly.entity_id
_entity_poly.type
_entity_poly.pdbx_seq_one_letter_code
_entity_poly.pdbx_strand_id
1 'polypeptide(L)'
;MVNLRSGVKVVSLPQASDIPTPGTDVFIVGYGRDDNDRDPSRRAGGILKKGRATVTECRHETHVNPICVKAGPNSGQLLGPGDNGGPLLPSPQGPVLGVVSHGVTLSHLPEYVSVARMLNFVRSNI
;
A
#
# COMPACT_ATOMS: atom_id res chain seq x y z
N MET A 1 21.70 5.53 9.12
CA MET A 1 21.25 4.65 10.24
C MET A 1 20.19 5.40 11.03
N VAL A 2 18.97 4.87 11.13
CA VAL A 2 17.84 5.54 11.80
C VAL A 2 17.83 5.17 13.28
N ASN A 3 17.64 6.14 14.17
CA ASN A 3 17.54 5.88 15.61
C ASN A 3 16.14 5.32 15.94
N LEU A 4 16.05 4.03 16.23
CA LEU A 4 14.77 3.38 16.56
C LEU A 4 14.17 3.83 17.90
N ARG A 5 14.92 4.56 18.73
CA ARG A 5 14.39 5.13 19.98
C ARG A 5 13.54 6.38 19.76
N SER A 6 13.57 6.99 18.57
CA SER A 6 12.88 8.26 18.29
C SER A 6 11.47 8.12 17.70
N GLY A 7 10.69 7.13 18.16
CA GLY A 7 9.33 6.92 17.65
C GLY A 7 9.24 6.28 16.25
N VAL A 8 10.37 5.82 15.70
CA VAL A 8 10.41 5.07 14.45
C VAL A 8 10.33 3.57 14.75
N LYS A 9 9.35 2.88 14.19
CA LYS A 9 9.25 1.42 14.23
C LYS A 9 9.42 0.85 12.83
N VAL A 10 10.26 -0.18 12.73
CA VAL A 10 10.39 -0.97 11.51
C VAL A 10 9.18 -1.89 11.40
N VAL A 11 8.57 -1.93 10.22
CA VAL A 11 7.46 -2.83 9.91
C VAL A 11 8.02 -4.20 9.54
N SER A 12 7.39 -5.27 10.01
CA SER A 12 7.84 -6.63 9.72
C SER A 12 7.61 -7.04 8.25
N LEU A 13 8.46 -7.94 7.78
CA LEU A 13 8.20 -8.69 6.55
C LEU A 13 7.06 -9.69 6.78
N PRO A 14 6.23 -9.96 5.76
CA PRO A 14 5.23 -11.00 5.81
C PRO A 14 5.89 -12.39 5.81
N GLN A 15 5.12 -13.40 6.21
CA GLN A 15 5.40 -14.79 5.89
C GLN A 15 4.99 -15.10 4.46
N ALA A 16 5.54 -16.19 3.90
CA ALA A 16 5.17 -16.64 2.54
C ALA A 16 3.68 -16.99 2.43
N SER A 17 3.03 -17.33 3.54
CA SER A 17 1.59 -17.60 3.64
C SER A 17 0.71 -16.35 3.68
N ASP A 18 1.26 -15.17 3.94
CA ASP A 18 0.48 -13.94 4.17
C ASP A 18 0.08 -13.26 2.85
N ILE A 19 -0.22 -14.05 1.82
CA ILE A 19 -0.76 -13.55 0.57
C ILE A 19 -2.25 -13.25 0.81
N PRO A 20 -2.69 -11.98 0.74
CA PRO A 20 -4.07 -11.65 1.05
C PRO A 20 -5.02 -12.19 -0.02
N THR A 21 -6.18 -12.66 0.41
CA THR A 21 -7.25 -13.11 -0.49
C THR A 21 -8.20 -11.95 -0.83
N PRO A 22 -8.94 -12.03 -1.95
CA PRO A 22 -10.00 -11.07 -2.25
C PRO A 22 -10.97 -10.90 -1.07
N GLY A 23 -11.33 -9.66 -0.76
CA GLY A 23 -12.14 -9.31 0.41
C GLY A 23 -11.32 -8.92 1.65
N THR A 24 -10.00 -9.13 1.65
CA THR A 24 -9.13 -8.70 2.77
C THR A 24 -9.08 -7.18 2.87
N ASP A 25 -9.41 -6.64 4.05
CA ASP A 25 -9.27 -5.22 4.35
C ASP A 25 -7.80 -4.85 4.56
N VAL A 26 -7.39 -3.74 3.95
CA VAL A 26 -6.02 -3.23 3.95
C VAL A 26 -5.99 -1.71 4.12
N PHE A 27 -4.87 -1.24 4.64
CA PHE A 27 -4.53 0.16 4.80
C PHE A 27 -3.58 0.60 3.71
N ILE A 28 -3.88 1.79 3.20
CA ILE A 28 -3.05 2.51 2.26
C ILE A 28 -2.55 3.77 2.96
N VAL A 29 -1.27 4.09 2.78
CA VAL A 29 -0.66 5.27 3.38
C VAL A 29 0.27 5.96 2.39
N GLY A 30 0.35 7.28 2.48
CA GLY A 30 1.22 8.10 1.65
C GLY A 30 1.22 9.56 2.10
N TYR A 31 2.19 10.32 1.63
CA TYR A 31 2.34 11.75 1.83
C TYR A 31 2.09 12.53 0.55
N GLY A 32 1.87 11.86 -0.58
CA GLY A 32 1.75 12.50 -1.89
C GLY A 32 0.52 13.36 -2.08
N ARG A 33 0.40 13.82 -3.31
CA ARG A 33 -0.65 14.72 -3.75
C ARG A 33 -2.02 14.07 -3.57
N ASP A 34 -2.96 14.82 -3.01
CA ASP A 34 -4.37 14.42 -2.92
C ASP A 34 -5.23 15.59 -3.33
N ASP A 35 -5.68 15.59 -4.59
CA ASP A 35 -6.53 16.66 -5.10
C ASP A 35 -7.92 16.70 -4.45
N ASN A 36 -8.30 15.64 -3.72
CA ASN A 36 -9.57 15.55 -3.01
C ASN A 36 -9.50 16.04 -1.55
N ASP A 37 -8.31 16.43 -1.05
CA ASP A 37 -8.21 16.98 0.30
C ASP A 37 -9.02 18.28 0.41
N ARG A 38 -9.79 18.40 1.50
CA ARG A 38 -10.62 19.58 1.77
C ARG A 38 -9.79 20.80 2.09
N ASP A 39 -8.60 20.61 2.64
CA ASP A 39 -7.64 21.67 2.93
C ASP A 39 -6.68 21.83 1.73
N PRO A 40 -6.75 22.97 0.99
CA PRO A 40 -5.90 23.20 -0.17
C PRO A 40 -4.40 23.09 0.12
N SER A 41 -3.98 23.44 1.34
CA SER A 41 -2.57 23.38 1.75
C SER A 41 -2.03 21.94 1.82
N ARG A 42 -2.92 20.95 2.01
CA ARG A 42 -2.58 19.52 2.12
C ARG A 42 -2.62 18.79 0.80
N ARG A 43 -3.20 19.41 -0.23
CA ARG A 43 -3.33 18.79 -1.56
C ARG A 43 -1.98 18.51 -2.18
N ALA A 44 -0.99 19.40 -1.99
CA ALA A 44 0.35 19.21 -2.51
C ALA A 44 1.13 18.05 -1.83
N GLY A 45 0.61 17.51 -0.73
CA GLY A 45 1.25 16.46 0.05
C GLY A 45 1.92 16.98 1.32
N GLY A 46 2.88 16.21 1.85
CA GLY A 46 3.66 16.57 3.05
C GLY A 46 3.01 16.22 4.38
N ILE A 47 1.77 15.73 4.37
CA ILE A 47 1.06 15.21 5.54
C ILE A 47 0.69 13.76 5.27
N LEU A 48 0.87 12.90 6.28
CA LEU A 48 0.51 11.50 6.18
C LEU A 48 -1.00 11.36 6.01
N LYS A 49 -1.41 10.88 4.84
CA LYS A 49 -2.77 10.49 4.53
C LYS A 49 -2.92 8.99 4.72
N LYS A 50 -4.11 8.60 5.18
CA LYS A 50 -4.45 7.21 5.45
C LYS A 50 -5.75 6.88 4.74
N GLY A 51 -5.77 5.73 4.09
CA GLY A 51 -6.96 5.19 3.50
C GLY A 51 -7.17 3.72 3.79
N ARG A 52 -8.39 3.26 3.50
CA ARG A 52 -8.78 1.86 3.56
C ARG A 52 -9.18 1.38 2.17
N ALA A 53 -8.76 0.17 1.86
CA ALA A 53 -9.12 -0.51 0.63
C ALA A 53 -9.36 -1.99 0.92
N THR A 54 -9.88 -2.68 -0.09
CA THR A 54 -10.11 -4.12 -0.03
C THR A 54 -9.37 -4.77 -1.17
N VAL A 55 -8.68 -5.87 -0.88
CA VAL A 55 -8.02 -6.70 -1.90
C VAL A 55 -9.08 -7.28 -2.84
N THR A 56 -8.80 -7.31 -4.13
CA THR A 56 -9.71 -7.78 -5.16
C THR A 56 -8.94 -8.50 -6.27
N GLU A 57 -9.65 -9.19 -7.14
CA GLU A 57 -9.06 -9.78 -8.32
C GLU A 57 -8.63 -8.68 -9.31
N CYS A 58 -7.45 -8.85 -9.89
CA CYS A 58 -6.98 -8.00 -10.97
C CYS A 58 -7.86 -8.20 -12.21
N ARG A 59 -8.33 -7.12 -12.82
CA ARG A 59 -9.28 -7.15 -13.95
C ARG A 59 -8.61 -6.94 -15.30
N HIS A 60 -7.33 -7.26 -15.38
CA HIS A 60 -6.47 -7.04 -16.52
C HIS A 60 -5.36 -8.09 -16.50
N GLU A 61 -4.66 -8.25 -17.63
CA GLU A 61 -3.50 -9.12 -17.69
C GLU A 61 -2.40 -8.56 -16.78
N THR A 62 -1.84 -9.42 -15.93
CA THR A 62 -0.85 -8.99 -14.94
C THR A 62 0.47 -9.72 -15.14
N HIS A 63 1.54 -9.03 -14.76
CA HIS A 63 2.86 -9.64 -14.65
C HIS A 63 3.18 -9.89 -13.17
N VAL A 64 3.69 -11.09 -12.85
CA VAL A 64 4.21 -11.43 -11.51
C VAL A 64 3.17 -11.50 -10.38
N ASN A 65 1.89 -11.77 -10.69
CA ASN A 65 0.81 -11.98 -9.70
C ASN A 65 0.74 -10.89 -8.61
N PRO A 66 0.45 -9.62 -8.99
CA PRO A 66 0.37 -8.51 -8.06
C PRO A 66 -0.85 -8.63 -7.14
N ILE A 67 -0.89 -7.77 -6.13
CA ILE A 67 -2.06 -7.54 -5.30
C ILE A 67 -2.81 -6.34 -5.88
N CYS A 68 -4.03 -6.56 -6.33
CA CYS A 68 -4.93 -5.48 -6.74
C CYS A 68 -5.84 -5.09 -5.59
N VAL A 69 -6.06 -3.78 -5.42
CA VAL A 69 -6.95 -3.28 -4.37
C VAL A 69 -7.98 -2.33 -4.97
N LYS A 70 -9.15 -2.29 -4.32
CA LYS A 70 -10.20 -1.34 -4.62
C LYS A 70 -10.41 -0.46 -3.39
N ALA A 71 -10.35 0.87 -3.58
CA ALA A 71 -10.74 1.80 -2.53
C ALA A 71 -12.22 1.59 -2.17
N GLY A 72 -12.50 1.43 -0.88
CA GLY A 72 -13.87 1.30 -0.38
C GLY A 72 -14.62 2.64 -0.37
N PRO A 73 -15.96 2.63 -0.19
CA PRO A 73 -16.74 3.85 -0.01
C PRO A 73 -16.34 4.64 1.25
N ASN A 74 -15.78 3.94 2.25
CA ASN A 74 -15.22 4.53 3.48
C ASN A 74 -13.69 4.56 3.45
N SER A 75 -13.10 4.79 2.27
CA SER A 75 -11.66 4.74 2.02
C SER A 75 -10.86 5.80 2.76
N GLY A 76 -11.49 6.68 3.55
CA GLY A 76 -10.77 7.71 4.30
C GLY A 76 -10.24 8.78 3.37
N GLN A 77 -9.00 9.22 3.58
CA GLN A 77 -8.39 10.32 2.84
C GLN A 77 -7.79 9.90 1.50
N LEU A 78 -7.45 8.62 1.34
CA LEU A 78 -6.80 8.13 0.12
C LEU A 78 -7.76 7.26 -0.70
N LEU A 79 -8.15 7.78 -1.87
CA LEU A 79 -8.86 7.02 -2.91
C LEU A 79 -7.91 6.24 -3.83
N GLY A 80 -6.61 6.57 -3.81
CA GLY A 80 -5.58 5.97 -4.65
C GLY A 80 -4.61 5.06 -3.86
N PRO A 81 -3.57 4.53 -4.53
CA PRO A 81 -2.62 3.57 -3.94
C PRO A 81 -1.70 4.12 -2.86
N GLY A 82 -1.77 5.41 -2.52
CA GLY A 82 -0.69 6.08 -1.81
C GLY A 82 0.47 6.38 -2.76
N ASP A 83 1.68 6.51 -2.21
CA ASP A 83 2.86 6.90 -2.99
C ASP A 83 3.56 5.68 -3.61
N ASN A 84 4.20 5.86 -4.77
CA ASN A 84 5.05 4.81 -5.35
C ASN A 84 6.12 4.37 -4.35
N GLY A 85 6.29 3.06 -4.17
CA GLY A 85 7.16 2.49 -3.12
C GLY A 85 6.54 2.46 -1.72
N GLY A 86 5.34 3.01 -1.54
CA GLY A 86 4.59 2.98 -0.29
C GLY A 86 4.06 1.59 0.07
N PRO A 87 3.81 1.30 1.36
CA PRO A 87 3.40 -0.02 1.81
C PRO A 87 1.87 -0.21 1.74
N LEU A 88 1.46 -1.44 1.43
CA LEU A 88 0.14 -1.98 1.70
C LEU A 88 0.19 -2.78 3.00
N LEU A 89 -0.68 -2.46 3.95
CA LEU A 89 -0.63 -3.02 5.30
C LEU A 89 -1.98 -3.65 5.69
N PRO A 90 -2.03 -4.78 6.40
CA PRO A 90 -3.29 -5.30 6.95
C PRO A 90 -3.66 -4.60 8.27
N SER A 91 -2.68 -4.00 8.94
CA SER A 91 -2.83 -3.21 10.15
C SER A 91 -1.82 -2.05 10.14
N PRO A 92 -2.03 -0.98 10.90
CA PRO A 92 -1.05 0.12 11.00
C PRO A 92 0.35 -0.32 11.47
N GLN A 93 0.49 -1.51 12.05
CA GLN A 93 1.74 -2.08 12.53
C GLN A 93 2.38 -3.09 11.55
N GLY A 94 1.73 -3.37 10.42
CA GLY A 94 2.19 -4.36 9.42
C GLY A 94 1.55 -5.74 9.54
N PRO A 95 2.14 -6.76 8.89
CA PRO A 95 3.35 -6.70 8.03
C PRO A 95 3.16 -5.94 6.72
N VAL A 96 4.23 -5.70 5.94
CA VAL A 96 4.14 -5.13 4.59
C VAL A 96 3.69 -6.20 3.59
N LEU A 97 2.41 -6.23 3.21
CA LEU A 97 1.90 -7.23 2.25
C LEU A 97 2.34 -6.92 0.82
N GLY A 98 2.34 -5.63 0.48
CA GLY A 98 2.63 -5.17 -0.85
C GLY A 98 3.32 -3.82 -0.87
N VAL A 99 3.94 -3.51 -2.00
CA VAL A 99 4.59 -2.22 -2.26
C VAL A 99 3.99 -1.64 -3.54
N VAL A 100 3.58 -0.37 -3.51
CA VAL A 100 2.97 0.29 -4.68
C VAL A 100 3.94 0.22 -5.85
N SER A 101 3.52 -0.51 -6.91
CA SER A 101 4.31 -0.69 -8.13
C SER A 101 3.99 0.40 -9.16
N HIS A 102 2.70 0.67 -9.33
CA HIS A 102 2.17 1.67 -10.24
C HIS A 102 1.01 2.42 -9.59
N GLY A 103 1.19 3.74 -9.47
CA GLY A 103 0.13 4.70 -9.22
C GLY A 103 -0.89 4.63 -10.35
N VAL A 104 -2.08 4.12 -10.05
CA VAL A 104 -3.11 3.90 -11.06
C VAL A 104 -3.57 5.18 -11.74
N THR A 105 -3.57 5.16 -13.07
CA THR A 105 -4.43 5.99 -13.91
C THR A 105 -5.88 5.54 -13.73
N LEU A 106 -6.82 6.48 -13.53
CA LEU A 106 -8.25 6.34 -13.20
C LEU A 106 -9.05 5.17 -13.82
N SER A 107 -8.54 4.47 -14.83
CA SER A 107 -9.14 3.31 -15.50
C SER A 107 -8.79 1.94 -14.90
N HIS A 108 -7.77 1.80 -14.05
CA HIS A 108 -7.32 0.50 -13.52
C HIS A 108 -7.35 0.42 -11.99
N LEU A 109 -7.29 -0.78 -11.40
CA LEU A 109 -7.24 -0.96 -9.94
C LEU A 109 -5.79 -0.88 -9.47
N PRO A 110 -5.46 -0.13 -8.40
CA PRO A 110 -4.09 0.03 -7.95
C PRO A 110 -3.40 -1.31 -7.66
N GLU A 111 -2.18 -1.43 -8.15
CA GLU A 111 -1.37 -2.64 -8.09
C GLU A 111 -0.18 -2.50 -7.14
N TYR A 112 0.01 -3.56 -6.37
CA TYR A 112 1.12 -3.70 -5.44
C TYR A 112 1.91 -4.95 -5.77
N VAL A 113 3.23 -4.84 -5.78
CA VAL A 113 4.11 -6.01 -5.81
C VAL A 113 3.90 -6.77 -4.51
N SER A 114 3.64 -8.08 -4.59
CA SER A 114 3.47 -8.91 -3.39
C SER A 114 4.81 -9.19 -2.72
N VAL A 115 5.00 -8.67 -1.50
CA VAL A 115 6.23 -8.89 -0.72
C VAL A 115 6.35 -10.35 -0.30
N ALA A 116 5.25 -11.00 0.06
CA ALA A 116 5.23 -12.42 0.41
C ALA A 116 5.74 -13.31 -0.76
N ARG A 117 5.39 -12.97 -2.01
CA ARG A 117 5.89 -13.68 -3.21
C ARG A 117 7.36 -13.39 -3.50
N MET A 118 7.85 -12.20 -3.11
CA MET A 118 9.26 -11.81 -3.27
C MET A 118 10.12 -12.07 -2.03
N LEU A 119 9.60 -12.78 -1.02
CA LEU A 119 10.22 -12.86 0.30
C LEU A 119 11.65 -13.42 0.25
N ASN A 120 11.90 -14.43 -0.58
CA ASN A 120 13.24 -15.00 -0.75
C ASN A 120 14.21 -13.97 -1.34
N PHE A 121 13.78 -13.23 -2.36
CA PHE A 121 14.60 -12.17 -2.96
C PHE A 121 14.91 -11.08 -1.93
N VAL A 122 13.90 -10.63 -1.18
CA VAL A 122 14.09 -9.60 -0.13
C VAL A 122 15.06 -10.10 0.94
N ARG A 123 14.87 -11.31 1.48
CA ARG A 123 15.73 -11.87 2.54
C ARG A 123 17.18 -12.08 2.09
N SER A 124 17.43 -12.36 0.82
CA SER A 124 18.79 -12.54 0.30
C SER A 124 19.54 -11.23 0.03
N ASN A 125 18.88 -10.07 0.16
CA ASN A 125 19.45 -8.75 -0.15
C ASN A 125 19.37 -7.76 1.04
N ILE A 126 19.10 -8.25 2.25
CA ILE A 126 19.17 -7.50 3.51
C ILE A 126 20.26 -8.06 4.40
#